data_AF-A0A925H3H1-F1
#
_entry.id   AF-A0A925H3H1-F1
#
_cell.length_a   1.000
_cell.length_b   1.000
_cell.length_c   1.000
_cell.angle_alpha   90.00
_cell.angle_beta   90.00
_cell.angle_gamma   90.00
#
_symmetry.space_group_name_H-M   'P 1'
#
loop_
_entity.id
_entity.type
_entity.pdbx_description
1 polymer ?
#
loop_
_entity_poly.entity_id
_entity_poly.type
_entity_poly.pdbx_seq_one_letter_code
_entity_poly.pdbx_strand_id
1 'polypeptide(L)'
;MEWIRTETLAMASAKCPLCEATGLRVQDTTQEVVACNCILRAVFRECYNRFAECNYSRIEDARCSLENSQSKESPGNWSRKNEEYCADFLLLAKRHLTEEEHKIFRFRYLLGADWRLCARKLNMEKGIFHHTCYRIQQKLGRAFAETRPCSLYPVNEYFTLGYRSREPAKLTMVRLAAAAPQKKKVDVPVKRAA
;
A
#
# COMPACT_ATOMS: atom_id res chain seq x y z
N MET A 1 -10.17 -4.16 2.92
CA MET A 1 -9.62 -4.06 1.56
C MET A 1 -10.02 -5.33 0.83
N GLU A 2 -10.56 -5.23 -0.38
CA GLU A 2 -10.84 -6.41 -1.21
C GLU A 2 -9.57 -6.73 -2.01
N TRP A 3 -9.04 -7.93 -1.83
CA TRP A 3 -7.80 -8.32 -2.49
C TRP A 3 -8.10 -8.84 -3.91
N ILE A 4 -7.69 -8.08 -4.92
CA ILE A 4 -7.89 -8.46 -6.32
C ILE A 4 -6.65 -9.22 -6.82
N ARG A 5 -6.87 -10.26 -7.64
CA ARG A 5 -5.80 -11.08 -8.23
C ARG A 5 -4.79 -10.25 -9.03
N THR A 6 -5.24 -9.24 -9.77
CA THR A 6 -4.38 -8.40 -10.61
C THR A 6 -3.39 -7.57 -9.79
N GLU A 7 -3.82 -7.04 -8.64
CA GLU A 7 -2.98 -6.25 -7.74
C GLU A 7 -1.97 -7.12 -6.98
N THR A 8 -2.39 -8.33 -6.61
CA THR A 8 -1.59 -9.24 -5.78
C THR A 8 -0.52 -9.99 -6.58
N LEU A 9 -0.77 -10.27 -7.87
CA LEU A 9 0.13 -11.05 -8.72
C LEU A 9 1.51 -10.39 -8.90
N ALA A 10 1.56 -9.05 -9.00
CA ALA A 10 2.83 -8.32 -9.15
C ALA A 10 3.72 -8.38 -7.89
N MET A 11 3.13 -8.55 -6.70
CA MET A 11 3.86 -8.60 -5.43
C MET A 11 4.13 -10.01 -4.92
N ALA A 12 3.48 -11.02 -5.51
CA ALA A 12 3.60 -12.40 -5.08
C ALA A 12 5.02 -12.92 -5.30
N SER A 13 5.54 -13.69 -4.35
CA SER A 13 6.82 -14.37 -4.54
C SER A 13 6.64 -15.55 -5.50
N ALA A 14 7.45 -15.59 -6.56
CA ALA A 14 7.45 -16.66 -7.56
C ALA A 14 7.66 -18.06 -6.96
N LYS A 15 8.35 -18.15 -5.82
CA LYS A 15 8.69 -19.42 -5.14
C LYS A 15 7.82 -19.68 -3.91
N CYS A 16 6.70 -18.98 -3.73
CA CYS A 16 5.85 -19.22 -2.56
C CYS A 16 5.08 -20.54 -2.72
N PRO A 17 5.29 -21.54 -1.83
CA PRO A 17 4.62 -22.83 -1.96
C PRO A 17 3.12 -22.77 -1.60
N LEU A 18 2.67 -21.70 -0.94
CA LEU A 18 1.28 -21.57 -0.47
C LEU A 18 0.36 -20.95 -1.52
N CYS A 19 0.86 -20.02 -2.33
CA CYS A 19 0.04 -19.32 -3.32
C CYS A 19 0.52 -19.53 -4.76
N GLU A 20 1.66 -20.20 -4.97
CA GLU A 20 2.18 -20.51 -6.32
C GLU A 20 2.21 -19.27 -7.24
N ALA A 21 2.77 -18.17 -6.72
CA ALA A 21 2.83 -16.86 -7.40
C ALA A 21 1.47 -16.17 -7.70
N THR A 22 0.33 -16.70 -7.25
CA THR A 22 -0.98 -16.01 -7.42
C THR A 22 -1.22 -14.92 -6.38
N GLY A 23 -0.60 -15.04 -5.20
CA GLY A 23 -0.72 -14.05 -4.12
C GLY A 23 -1.92 -14.21 -3.20
N LEU A 24 -2.90 -15.02 -3.59
CA LEU A 24 -4.12 -15.27 -2.84
C LEU A 24 -4.11 -16.70 -2.30
N ARG A 25 -4.79 -16.91 -1.17
CA ARG A 25 -5.05 -18.24 -0.60
C ARG A 25 -6.51 -18.32 -0.19
N VAL A 26 -7.10 -19.49 -0.33
CA VAL A 26 -8.40 -19.78 0.30
C VAL A 26 -8.10 -20.23 1.72
N GLN A 27 -8.78 -19.64 2.71
CA GLN A 27 -8.65 -20.08 4.08
C GLN A 27 -9.53 -21.32 4.31
N ASP A 28 -8.92 -22.43 4.74
CA ASP A 28 -9.64 -23.71 4.90
C ASP A 28 -10.84 -23.61 5.85
N THR A 29 -10.75 -22.77 6.88
CA THR A 29 -11.79 -22.64 7.92
C THR A 29 -13.00 -21.83 7.48
N THR A 30 -12.80 -20.73 6.75
CA THR A 30 -13.85 -19.76 6.41
C THR A 30 -14.22 -19.78 4.94
N GLN A 31 -13.47 -20.52 4.11
CA GLN A 31 -13.55 -20.52 2.64
C GLN A 31 -13.40 -19.12 2.01
N GLU A 32 -12.94 -18.13 2.76
CA GLU A 32 -12.70 -16.78 2.27
C GLU A 32 -11.37 -16.69 1.54
N VAL A 33 -11.34 -15.84 0.52
CA VAL A 33 -10.12 -15.52 -0.22
C VAL A 33 -9.34 -14.46 0.56
N VAL A 34 -8.18 -14.86 1.07
CA VAL A 34 -7.31 -14.02 1.90
C VAL A 34 -5.97 -13.80 1.19
N ALA A 35 -5.34 -12.65 1.42
CA ALA A 35 -3.97 -12.42 0.96
C ALA A 35 -2.99 -13.44 1.56
N CYS A 36 -2.05 -13.90 0.74
CA CYS A 36 -0.99 -14.79 1.19
C CYS A 36 0.01 -14.04 2.09
N ASN A 37 0.61 -14.78 3.03
CA ASN A 37 1.67 -14.29 3.90
C ASN A 37 2.87 -13.72 3.12
N CYS A 38 3.17 -14.20 1.91
CA CYS A 38 4.26 -13.65 1.10
C CYS A 38 3.98 -12.19 0.66
N ILE A 39 2.72 -11.88 0.35
CA ILE A 39 2.27 -10.54 -0.02
C ILE A 39 2.22 -9.63 1.19
N LEU A 40 1.67 -10.08 2.31
CA LEU A 40 1.66 -9.27 3.53
C LEU A 40 3.08 -8.84 3.93
N ARG A 41 4.05 -9.76 3.79
CA ARG A 41 5.47 -9.43 3.99
C ARG A 41 6.01 -8.47 2.93
N ALA A 42 5.53 -8.52 1.69
CA ALA A 42 5.91 -7.60 0.63
C ALA A 42 5.36 -6.20 0.87
N VAL A 43 4.08 -6.08 1.21
CA VAL A 43 3.43 -4.84 1.64
C VAL A 43 4.18 -4.20 2.79
N PHE A 44 4.55 -4.99 3.81
CA PHE A 44 5.38 -4.47 4.89
C PHE A 44 6.72 -3.91 4.40
N ARG A 45 7.43 -4.62 3.50
CA ARG A 45 8.71 -4.15 2.96
C ARG A 45 8.55 -2.85 2.20
N GLU A 46 7.50 -2.74 1.40
CA GLU A 46 7.20 -1.51 0.65
C GLU A 46 6.97 -0.33 1.59
N CYS A 47 6.11 -0.50 2.60
CA CYS A 47 5.86 0.55 3.59
C CYS A 47 7.11 0.88 4.41
N TYR A 48 7.92 -0.12 4.75
CA TYR A 48 9.16 0.07 5.49
C TYR A 48 10.22 0.82 4.67
N ASN A 49 10.35 0.51 3.38
CA ASN A 49 11.26 1.22 2.47
C ASN A 49 10.88 2.69 2.38
N ARG A 50 9.58 2.98 2.20
CA ARG A 50 9.08 4.35 2.22
C ARG A 50 9.32 5.04 3.58
N PHE A 51 9.07 4.33 4.70
CA PHE A 51 9.38 4.86 6.03
C PHE A 51 10.87 5.20 6.18
N ALA A 52 11.76 4.34 5.69
CA ALA A 52 13.20 4.58 5.71
C ALA A 52 13.56 5.81 4.88
N GLU A 53 13.04 5.93 3.65
CA GLU A 53 13.19 7.12 2.80
C GLU A 53 12.74 8.40 3.53
N CYS A 54 11.52 8.42 4.07
CA CYS A 54 11.00 9.58 4.80
C CYS A 54 11.88 9.94 6.02
N ASN A 55 12.44 8.96 6.71
CA ASN A 55 13.29 9.19 7.87
C ASN A 55 14.69 9.73 7.49
N TYR A 56 15.24 9.33 6.33
CA TYR A 56 16.49 9.89 5.81
C TYR A 56 16.30 11.30 5.23
N SER A 57 15.22 11.54 4.48
CA SER A 57 14.92 12.84 3.86
C SER A 57 14.54 13.93 4.86
N ARG A 58 14.26 13.58 6.12
CA ARG A 58 13.84 14.52 7.17
C ARG A 58 14.80 15.68 7.43
N ILE A 59 16.07 15.53 7.05
CA ILE A 59 17.09 16.59 7.15
C ILE A 59 16.84 17.68 6.09
N GLU A 60 16.30 17.34 4.93
CA GLU A 60 16.07 18.25 3.79
C GLU A 60 14.61 18.70 3.69
N ASP A 61 13.66 17.84 4.08
CA ASP A 61 12.21 17.98 3.83
C ASP A 61 11.39 18.44 5.04
N ALA A 62 11.97 19.13 6.02
CA ALA A 62 11.20 19.71 7.15
C ALA A 62 10.19 20.81 6.73
N ARG A 63 9.99 21.02 5.42
CA ARG A 63 9.12 22.03 4.82
C ARG A 63 7.70 21.48 4.73
N CYS A 64 6.74 22.23 5.27
CA CYS A 64 5.32 21.93 5.07
C CYS A 64 4.99 22.03 3.57
N SER A 65 4.31 21.02 3.03
CA SER A 65 3.74 21.08 1.69
C SER A 65 2.32 21.65 1.78
N LEU A 66 2.00 22.62 0.93
CA LEU A 66 0.62 23.06 0.76
C LEU A 66 -0.08 22.11 -0.20
N GLU A 67 -1.04 21.35 0.31
CA GLU A 67 -1.85 20.47 -0.51
C GLU A 67 -3.13 21.14 -0.93
N ASN A 68 -3.42 21.14 -2.22
CA ASN A 68 -4.72 21.57 -2.71
C ASN A 68 -5.75 20.50 -2.37
N SER A 69 -6.56 20.74 -1.33
CA SER A 69 -7.78 19.98 -1.13
C SER A 69 -8.70 20.19 -2.33
N GLN A 70 -9.17 19.10 -2.94
CA GLN A 70 -10.14 19.17 -4.03
C GLN A 70 -11.53 19.64 -3.56
N SER A 71 -11.70 20.02 -2.29
CA SER A 71 -12.95 20.55 -1.77
C SER A 71 -13.08 22.03 -2.13
N LYS A 72 -14.28 22.41 -2.56
CA LYS A 72 -14.63 23.80 -2.87
C LYS A 72 -14.63 24.70 -1.62
N GLU A 73 -14.65 24.08 -0.43
CA GLU A 73 -14.85 24.74 0.87
C GLU A 73 -13.57 24.88 1.72
N SER A 74 -12.49 24.15 1.42
CA SER A 74 -11.21 24.29 2.14
C SER A 74 -10.11 24.66 1.16
N PRO A 75 -9.57 25.89 1.20
CA PRO A 75 -8.51 26.32 0.31
C PRO A 75 -7.16 25.79 0.81
N GLY A 76 -6.89 24.52 0.53
CA GLY A 76 -5.63 23.85 0.79
C GLY A 76 -5.29 23.59 2.26
N ASN A 77 -4.67 22.44 2.51
CA ASN A 77 -4.19 22.06 3.83
C ASN A 77 -2.67 22.04 3.83
N TRP A 78 -2.05 22.69 4.81
CA TRP A 78 -0.63 22.50 5.08
C TRP A 78 -0.44 21.16 5.76
N SER A 79 0.32 20.27 5.14
CA SER A 79 0.60 18.94 5.67
C SER A 79 2.09 18.64 5.63
N ARG A 80 2.51 17.78 6.55
CA ARG A 80 3.86 17.24 6.65
C ARG A 80 3.79 15.74 6.41
N LYS A 81 3.45 15.36 5.18
CA LYS A 81 3.16 13.96 4.83
C LYS A 81 4.25 12.98 5.19
N ASN A 82 5.52 13.37 5.11
CA ASN A 82 6.63 12.50 5.51
C ASN A 82 6.60 12.22 7.02
N GLU A 83 6.42 13.24 7.86
CA GLU A 83 6.30 13.06 9.30
C GLU A 83 4.99 12.37 9.70
N GLU A 84 3.88 12.69 9.03
CA GLU A 84 2.59 12.03 9.22
C GLU A 84 2.68 10.54 8.90
N TYR A 85 3.28 10.17 7.76
CA TYR A 85 3.51 8.78 7.38
C TYR A 85 4.36 8.04 8.42
N CYS A 86 5.44 8.68 8.89
CA CYS A 86 6.29 8.11 9.94
C CYS A 86 5.50 7.91 11.25
N ALA A 87 4.69 8.89 11.64
CA ALA A 87 3.88 8.81 12.84
C ALA A 87 2.84 7.69 12.75
N ASP A 88 2.12 7.58 11.64
CA ASP A 88 1.12 6.55 11.42
C ASP A 88 1.74 5.15 11.37
N PHE A 89 2.89 5.00 10.71
CA PHE A 89 3.64 3.74 10.67
C PHE A 89 4.03 3.27 12.07
N LEU A 90 4.59 4.16 12.89
CA LEU A 90 4.98 3.86 14.27
C LEU A 90 3.76 3.60 15.16
N LEU A 91 2.67 4.35 14.96
CA LEU A 91 1.44 4.23 15.73
C LEU A 91 0.75 2.89 15.47
N LEU A 92 0.61 2.49 14.21
CA LEU A 92 0.08 1.17 13.84
C LEU A 92 0.98 0.05 14.35
N ALA A 93 2.29 0.23 14.30
CA ALA A 93 3.21 -0.74 14.89
C ALA A 93 2.99 -0.91 16.39
N LYS A 94 2.79 0.17 17.12
CA LYS A 94 2.51 0.11 18.56
C LYS A 94 1.13 -0.50 18.89
N ARG A 95 0.12 -0.30 18.03
CA ARG A 95 -1.24 -0.81 18.25
C ARG A 95 -1.39 -2.30 17.98
N HIS A 96 -0.69 -2.82 16.98
CA HIS A 96 -0.89 -4.20 16.51
C HIS A 96 0.14 -5.21 17.04
N LEU A 97 1.30 -4.75 17.52
CA LEU A 97 2.32 -5.64 18.10
C LEU A 97 2.13 -5.77 19.61
N THR A 98 2.44 -6.95 20.13
CA THR A 98 2.65 -7.13 21.57
C THR A 98 3.93 -6.41 22.01
N GLU A 99 4.10 -6.18 23.31
CA GLU A 99 5.27 -5.46 23.81
C GLU A 99 6.59 -6.16 23.46
N GLU A 100 6.63 -7.48 23.49
CA GLU A 100 7.79 -8.30 23.10
C GLU A 100 8.09 -8.19 21.60
N GLU A 101 7.06 -8.33 20.76
CA GLU A 101 7.17 -8.17 19.32
C GLU A 101 7.65 -6.75 18.98
N HIS A 102 7.14 -5.74 19.69
CA HIS A 102 7.51 -4.35 19.50
C HIS A 102 8.97 -4.08 19.90
N LYS A 103 9.50 -4.74 20.94
CA LYS A 103 10.93 -4.68 21.29
C LYS A 103 11.79 -5.21 20.14
N ILE A 104 11.45 -6.38 19.59
CA ILE A 104 12.15 -6.97 18.44
C ILE A 104 12.07 -6.05 17.22
N PHE A 105 10.87 -5.53 16.94
CA PHE A 105 10.62 -4.61 15.84
C PHE A 105 11.49 -3.35 15.95
N ARG A 106 11.56 -2.75 17.14
CA ARG A 106 12.39 -1.58 17.42
C ARG A 106 13.87 -1.84 17.15
N PHE A 107 14.42 -2.96 17.64
CA PHE A 107 15.83 -3.27 17.40
C PHE A 107 16.14 -3.52 15.93
N ARG A 108 15.29 -4.30 15.25
CA ARG A 108 15.57 -4.72 13.87
C ARG A 108 15.30 -3.64 12.82
N TYR A 109 14.18 -2.92 12.94
CA TYR A 109 13.69 -2.02 11.89
C TYR A 109 13.93 -0.55 12.20
N LEU A 110 13.75 -0.12 13.45
CA LEU A 110 13.93 1.30 13.82
C LEU A 110 15.41 1.65 14.07
N LEU A 111 16.15 0.75 14.74
CA LEU A 111 17.57 0.93 15.01
C LEU A 111 18.48 0.29 13.94
N GLY A 112 17.92 -0.50 13.03
CA GLY A 112 18.68 -1.16 11.95
C GLY A 112 19.69 -2.21 12.43
N ALA A 113 19.54 -2.77 13.64
CA ALA A 113 20.51 -3.71 14.18
C ALA A 113 20.50 -5.05 13.43
N ASP A 114 21.69 -5.64 13.27
CA ASP A 114 21.85 -6.98 12.74
C ASP A 114 21.22 -8.05 13.62
N TRP A 115 20.79 -9.15 13.00
CA TRP A 115 20.18 -10.28 13.72
C TRP A 115 21.09 -10.82 14.82
N ARG A 116 22.42 -10.78 14.64
CA ARG A 116 23.41 -11.23 15.65
C ARG A 116 23.39 -10.35 16.90
N LEU A 117 23.24 -9.04 16.72
CA LEU A 117 23.15 -8.07 17.82
C LEU A 117 21.81 -8.24 18.56
N CYS A 118 20.72 -8.41 17.81
CA CYS A 118 19.41 -8.70 18.37
C CYS A 118 19.41 -10.01 19.17
N ALA A 119 19.99 -11.08 18.62
CA ALA A 119 20.10 -12.38 19.27
C ALA A 119 20.85 -12.31 20.60
N ARG A 120 21.99 -11.59 20.63
CA ARG A 120 22.75 -11.35 21.87
C ARG A 120 21.97 -10.54 22.90
N LYS A 121 21.26 -9.50 22.47
CA LYS A 121 20.59 -8.56 23.38
C LYS A 121 19.27 -9.09 23.94
N LEU A 122 18.55 -9.86 23.13
CA LEU A 122 17.23 -10.43 23.48
C LEU A 122 17.33 -11.88 23.94
N ASN A 123 18.53 -12.47 23.94
CA ASN A 123 18.80 -13.86 24.27
C ASN A 123 17.92 -14.84 23.47
N MET A 124 17.89 -14.68 22.14
CA MET A 124 17.05 -15.47 21.23
C MET A 124 17.89 -16.25 20.23
N GLU A 125 17.42 -17.44 19.86
CA GLU A 125 18.01 -18.22 18.77
C GLU A 125 17.71 -17.63 17.39
N LYS A 126 18.61 -17.88 16.43
CA LYS A 126 18.50 -17.41 15.05
C LYS A 126 17.16 -17.79 14.40
N GLY A 127 16.76 -19.06 14.53
CA GLY A 127 15.53 -19.56 13.91
C GLY A 127 14.29 -18.82 14.43
N ILE A 128 14.16 -18.76 15.75
CA ILE A 128 13.06 -18.07 16.44
C ILE A 128 13.02 -16.60 16.03
N PHE A 129 14.17 -15.92 15.99
CA PHE A 129 14.23 -14.52 15.58
C PHE A 129 13.68 -14.28 14.17
N HIS A 130 14.09 -15.09 13.18
CA HIS A 130 13.60 -14.95 11.81
C HIS A 130 12.10 -15.27 11.69
N HIS A 131 11.62 -16.30 12.38
CA HIS A 131 10.19 -16.63 12.40
C HIS A 131 9.37 -15.51 13.03
N THR A 132 9.82 -14.93 14.14
CA THR A 132 9.17 -13.79 14.78
C THR A 132 9.19 -12.56 13.87
N CYS A 133 10.29 -12.29 13.15
CA CYS A 133 10.33 -11.23 12.15
C CYS A 133 9.28 -11.46 11.06
N TYR A 134 9.13 -12.69 10.55
CA TYR A 134 8.13 -12.99 9.53
C TYR A 134 6.70 -12.79 10.05
N ARG A 135 6.42 -13.16 11.31
CA ARG A 135 5.12 -12.92 11.96
C ARG A 135 4.84 -11.43 12.12
N ILE A 136 5.82 -10.65 12.55
CA ILE A 136 5.70 -9.18 12.67
C ILE A 136 5.37 -8.57 11.31
N GLN A 137 6.13 -8.92 10.27
CA GLN A 137 5.89 -8.44 8.91
C GLN A 137 4.47 -8.79 8.42
N GLN A 138 3.98 -9.99 8.71
CA GLN A 138 2.63 -10.42 8.32
C GLN A 138 1.54 -9.64 9.05
N LYS A 139 1.65 -9.48 10.37
CA LYS A 139 0.69 -8.72 11.19
C LYS A 139 0.60 -7.27 10.73
N LEU A 140 1.76 -6.64 10.55
CA LEU A 140 1.86 -5.24 10.12
C LEU A 140 1.42 -5.04 8.69
N GLY A 141 1.86 -5.89 7.77
CA GLY A 141 1.43 -5.81 6.37
C GLY A 141 -0.08 -5.91 6.24
N ARG A 142 -0.73 -6.75 7.06
CA ARG A 142 -2.19 -6.83 7.12
C ARG A 142 -2.80 -5.53 7.66
N ALA A 143 -2.31 -5.05 8.80
CA ALA A 143 -2.80 -3.81 9.40
C ALA A 143 -2.65 -2.61 8.44
N PHE A 144 -1.50 -2.46 7.78
CA PHE A 144 -1.23 -1.35 6.87
C PHE A 144 -2.16 -1.31 5.65
N ALA A 145 -2.62 -2.46 5.19
CA ALA A 145 -3.57 -2.58 4.08
C ALA A 145 -5.04 -2.47 4.52
N GLU A 146 -5.37 -2.94 5.74
CA GLU A 146 -6.76 -3.01 6.20
C GLU A 146 -7.22 -1.77 7.01
N THR A 147 -6.29 -0.98 7.56
CA THR A 147 -6.62 0.20 8.38
C THR A 147 -7.45 1.20 7.58
N ARG A 148 -8.60 1.57 8.14
CA ARG A 148 -9.46 2.66 7.65
C ARG A 148 -9.55 3.75 8.72
N PRO A 149 -9.67 5.04 8.36
CA PRO A 149 -9.94 5.59 7.03
C PRO A 149 -8.71 5.77 6.12
N CYS A 150 -7.50 5.82 6.69
CA CYS A 150 -6.25 6.01 5.94
C CYS A 150 -5.39 4.74 6.03
N SER A 151 -5.30 4.00 4.92
CA SER A 151 -4.38 2.87 4.81
C SER A 151 -2.98 3.38 4.42
N LEU A 152 -1.92 2.78 4.99
CA LEU A 152 -0.55 3.11 4.59
C LEU A 152 -0.17 2.46 3.26
N TYR A 153 -0.88 1.38 2.90
CA TYR A 153 -0.75 0.70 1.62
C TYR A 153 -2.06 0.87 0.84
N PRO A 154 -2.02 1.20 -0.47
CA PRO A 154 -0.82 1.47 -1.29
C PRO A 154 -0.14 2.80 -0.94
N VAL A 155 1.19 2.81 -0.98
CA VAL A 155 1.98 4.01 -0.60
C VAL A 155 1.62 5.21 -1.46
N ASN A 156 1.44 5.02 -2.77
CA ASN A 156 1.08 6.11 -3.67
C ASN A 156 -0.26 6.74 -3.31
N GLU A 157 -1.24 5.96 -2.85
CA GLU A 157 -2.55 6.48 -2.44
C GLU A 157 -2.42 7.35 -1.18
N TYR A 158 -1.60 6.95 -0.21
CA TYR A 158 -1.35 7.75 1.00
C TYR A 158 -0.80 9.15 0.67
N PHE A 159 0.19 9.23 -0.23
CA PHE A 159 0.84 10.50 -0.56
C PHE A 159 0.06 11.35 -1.57
N THR A 160 -0.86 10.77 -2.36
CA THR A 160 -1.64 11.52 -3.36
C THR A 160 -3.02 11.96 -2.86
N LEU A 161 -3.61 11.27 -1.90
CA LEU A 161 -4.92 11.62 -1.36
C LEU A 161 -4.78 12.78 -0.37
N GLY A 162 -5.31 13.95 -0.73
CA GLY A 162 -5.78 14.90 0.27
C GLY A 162 -7.03 14.28 0.91
N TYR A 163 -6.99 14.02 2.23
CA TYR A 163 -8.03 13.41 3.08
C TYR A 163 -9.43 13.36 2.42
N ARG A 164 -9.68 12.31 1.62
CA ARG A 164 -11.02 11.96 1.14
C ARG A 164 -11.24 10.51 1.47
N SER A 165 -12.13 10.27 2.43
CA SER A 165 -12.85 9.02 2.53
C SER A 165 -13.38 8.69 1.13
N ARG A 166 -12.78 7.68 0.49
CA ARG A 166 -13.27 7.09 -0.73
C ARG A 166 -14.57 6.39 -0.35
N GLU A 167 -15.69 7.11 -0.26
CA GLU A 167 -16.95 6.45 -0.56
C GLU A 167 -16.76 5.83 -1.95
N PRO A 168 -17.02 4.52 -2.13
CA PRO A 168 -16.81 3.90 -3.41
C PRO A 168 -17.66 4.68 -4.41
N ALA A 169 -17.01 5.38 -5.33
CA ALA A 169 -17.70 6.06 -6.40
C ALA A 169 -18.58 5.01 -7.06
N LYS A 170 -19.90 5.15 -6.88
CA LYS A 170 -20.86 4.33 -7.61
C LYS A 170 -20.46 4.51 -9.07
N LEU A 171 -19.99 3.43 -9.69
CA LEU A 171 -19.72 3.37 -11.12
C LEU A 171 -21.07 3.59 -11.81
N THR A 172 -21.45 4.85 -12.00
CA THR A 172 -22.54 5.21 -12.88
C THR A 172 -22.02 4.87 -14.25
N MET A 173 -22.39 3.70 -14.75
CA MET A 173 -22.17 3.34 -16.14
C MET A 173 -22.85 4.42 -16.97
N VAL A 174 -22.06 5.37 -17.46
CA VAL A 174 -22.50 6.24 -18.53
C VAL A 174 -22.71 5.30 -19.70
N ARG A 175 -23.98 4.97 -19.98
CA ARG A 175 -24.35 4.37 -21.24
C ARG A 175 -23.87 5.35 -22.30
N LEU A 176 -22.75 5.03 -22.95
CA LEU A 176 -22.37 5.64 -24.21
C LEU A 176 -23.54 5.38 -25.15
N ALA A 177 -24.41 6.37 -25.31
CA ALA A 177 -25.40 6.34 -26.37
C ALA A 177 -24.60 6.21 -27.66
N ALA A 178 -24.75 5.07 -28.34
CA ALA A 178 -24.11 4.85 -29.63
C ALA A 178 -24.61 5.96 -30.57
N ALA A 179 -23.77 6.94 -30.84
CA ALA A 179 -24.05 7.97 -31.83
C ALA A 179 -24.18 7.26 -33.18
N ALA A 180 -25.37 7.30 -33.77
CA ALA A 180 -25.60 6.74 -35.09
C ALA A 180 -24.63 7.38 -36.11
N PRO A 181 -23.99 6.59 -36.98
CA PRO A 181 -23.03 7.13 -37.95
C PRO A 181 -23.77 8.02 -38.96
N GLN A 182 -23.57 9.32 -38.87
CA GLN A 182 -24.02 10.27 -39.89
C GLN A 182 -23.17 10.06 -41.15
N LYS A 183 -23.76 9.43 -42.17
CA LYS A 183 -23.16 9.34 -43.51
C LYS A 183 -23.12 10.75 -44.13
N LYS A 184 -21.97 11.41 -44.09
CA LYS A 184 -21.74 12.61 -44.91
C LYS A 184 -21.62 12.17 -46.38
N LYS A 185 -22.57 12.57 -47.22
CA LYS A 185 -22.40 12.48 -48.68
C LYS A 185 -21.27 13.43 -49.08
N VAL A 186 -20.21 12.88 -49.64
CA VAL A 186 -19.15 13.66 -50.26
C VAL A 186 -19.51 13.77 -51.73
N ASP A 187 -19.95 14.96 -52.15
CA ASP A 187 -20.14 15.25 -53.58
C ASP A 187 -18.77 15.55 -54.19
N VAL A 188 -18.27 14.59 -54.98
CA VAL A 188 -17.02 14.74 -55.72
C VAL A 188 -17.35 15.33 -57.10
N PRO A 189 -16.80 16.50 -57.47
CA PRO A 189 -17.04 17.07 -58.78
C PRO A 189 -16.30 16.26 -59.85
N VAL A 190 -17.05 15.57 -60.70
CA VAL A 190 -16.53 14.87 -61.87
C VAL A 190 -16.12 15.91 -62.91
N LYS A 191 -14.81 16.08 -63.13
CA LYS A 191 -14.31 16.79 -64.32
C LYS A 191 -14.52 15.89 -65.54
N ARG A 192 -15.38 16.32 -66.47
CA ARG A 192 -15.49 15.69 -67.79
C ARG A 192 -14.19 15.92 -68.55
N ALA A 193 -13.53 14.84 -68.96
CA ALA A 193 -12.46 14.92 -69.96
C ALA A 193 -13.09 15.21 -71.33
N ALA A 194 -12.36 15.97 -72.13
CA ALA A 194 -12.74 16.50 -73.45
C ALA A 194 -13.12 15.41 -74.47
#